data_AF-A0A382LKC9-F1
#
_entry.id   AF-A0A382LKC9-F1
#
_cell.length_a   1.000
_cell.length_b   1.000
_cell.length_c   1.000
_cell.angle_alpha   90.00
_cell.angle_beta   90.00
_cell.angle_gamma   90.00
#
_symmetry.space_group_name_H-M   'P 1'
#
loop_
_entity.id
_entity.type
_entity.pdbx_description
1 polymer ?
#
loop_
_entity_poly.entity_id
_entity_poly.type
_entity_poly.pdbx_seq_one_letter_code
_entity_poly.pdbx_strand_id
1 'polypeptide(L)'
;QIYMSIHYFFAHGLVIFVMFALVIDGYRPRWVDYFNAIQWTTVLVVSIIIINLILGSNYMFTFEKPPGVNFTLLMPEWPYYFMVILFIGLIFYTLLMLLSLVPQKNK
;
A
#
# COMPACT_ATOMS: atom_id res chain seq x y z
N GLN A 1 -3.28 -23.83 -9.83
CA GLN A 1 -4.17 -22.73 -9.39
C GLN A 1 -4.28 -22.65 -7.86
N ILE A 2 -4.65 -23.74 -7.17
CA ILE A 2 -4.76 -23.79 -5.69
C ILE A 2 -3.45 -23.36 -4.97
N TYR A 3 -2.29 -23.88 -5.39
CA TYR A 3 -0.99 -23.51 -4.79
C TYR A 3 -0.70 -22.00 -4.88
N MET A 4 -0.90 -21.39 -6.07
CA MET A 4 -0.66 -19.96 -6.28
C MET A 4 -1.60 -19.10 -5.42
N SER A 5 -2.86 -19.50 -5.30
CA SER A 5 -3.82 -18.82 -4.42
C SER A 5 -3.42 -18.94 -2.95
N ILE A 6 -3.05 -20.14 -2.47
CA ILE A 6 -2.59 -20.35 -1.10
C ILE A 6 -1.35 -19.50 -0.80
N HIS A 7 -0.36 -19.52 -1.69
CA HIS A 7 0.85 -18.72 -1.54
C HIS A 7 0.53 -17.22 -1.49
N TYR A 8 -0.32 -16.73 -2.40
CA TYR A 8 -0.75 -15.34 -2.43
C TYR A 8 -1.41 -14.92 -1.11
N PHE A 9 -2.42 -15.66 -0.65
CA PHE A 9 -3.15 -15.33 0.57
C PHE A 9 -2.28 -15.46 1.82
N PHE A 10 -1.38 -16.43 1.87
CA PHE A 10 -0.45 -16.58 2.99
C PHE A 10 0.54 -15.42 3.06
N ALA A 11 1.18 -15.07 1.93
CA ALA A 11 2.13 -13.97 1.87
C ALA A 11 1.47 -12.61 2.17
N HIS A 12 0.28 -12.34 1.61
CA HIS A 12 -0.43 -11.09 1.87
C HIS A 12 -1.04 -11.05 3.28
N GLY A 13 -1.50 -12.19 3.80
CA GLY A 13 -2.00 -12.31 5.17
C GLY A 13 -0.93 -12.07 6.22
N LEU A 14 0.33 -12.43 5.93
CA LEU A 14 1.45 -12.21 6.84
C LEU A 14 1.68 -10.74 7.17
N VAL A 15 1.49 -9.83 6.19
CA VAL A 15 1.64 -8.39 6.40
C VAL A 15 0.62 -7.87 7.43
N ILE A 16 -0.62 -8.36 7.34
CA ILE A 16 -1.69 -8.01 8.30
C ILE A 16 -1.36 -8.59 9.68
N PHE A 17 -0.88 -9.84 9.73
CA PHE A 17 -0.47 -10.48 10.98
C PHE A 17 0.65 -9.72 11.69
N VAL A 18 1.69 -9.32 10.97
CA VAL A 18 2.81 -8.52 11.51
C VAL A 18 2.31 -7.17 12.04
N MET A 19 1.39 -6.51 11.31
CA MET A 19 0.78 -5.26 11.80
C MET A 19 0.05 -5.47 13.13
N PHE A 20 -0.76 -6.53 13.26
CA PHE A 20 -1.44 -6.83 14.52
C PHE A 20 -0.46 -7.13 15.66
N ALA A 21 0.59 -7.91 15.39
CA ALA A 21 1.62 -8.22 16.38
C ALA A 21 2.28 -6.92 16.92
N LEU A 22 2.67 -6.01 16.04
CA LEU A 22 3.25 -4.71 16.44
C LEU A 22 2.28 -3.90 17.30
N VAL A 23 1.00 -3.84 16.94
CA VAL A 23 -0.02 -3.10 17.70
C VAL A 23 -0.25 -3.72 19.10
N ILE A 24 -0.25 -5.06 19.20
CA ILE A 24 -0.36 -5.81 20.46
C ILE A 24 0.88 -5.57 21.33
N ASP A 25 2.06 -5.51 20.73
CA ASP A 25 3.32 -5.19 21.42
C ASP A 25 3.46 -3.71 21.79
N GLY A 26 2.43 -2.91 21.54
CA GLY A 26 2.33 -1.53 22.00
C GLY A 26 2.78 -0.49 20.98
N TYR A 27 3.16 -0.87 19.76
CA TYR A 27 3.46 0.10 18.71
C TYR A 27 2.22 0.99 18.43
N ARG A 28 2.45 2.29 18.34
CA ARG A 28 1.45 3.29 17.96
C ARG A 28 2.08 4.21 16.93
N PRO A 29 1.44 4.42 15.77
CA PRO A 29 2.01 5.25 14.73
C PRO A 29 2.08 6.69 15.20
N ARG A 30 3.21 7.35 14.94
CA ARG A 30 3.39 8.79 15.17
C ARG A 30 3.34 9.52 13.83
N TRP A 31 3.09 10.82 13.86
CA TRP A 31 3.10 11.65 12.65
C TRP A 31 4.43 11.60 11.89
N VAL A 32 5.55 11.45 12.59
CA VAL A 32 6.86 11.23 11.95
C VAL A 32 6.85 9.95 11.12
N ASP A 33 6.27 8.87 11.64
CA ASP A 33 6.18 7.59 10.94
C ASP A 33 5.24 7.69 9.71
N TYR A 34 4.16 8.46 9.81
CA TYR A 34 3.25 8.78 8.69
C TYR A 34 3.96 9.49 7.54
N PHE A 35 4.70 10.58 7.83
CA PHE A 35 5.41 11.31 6.78
C PHE A 35 6.60 10.52 6.23
N ASN A 36 7.27 9.72 7.06
CA ASN A 36 8.31 8.80 6.59
C ASN A 36 7.74 7.76 5.61
N ALA A 37 6.57 7.19 5.91
CA ALA A 37 5.92 6.23 5.01
C ALA A 37 5.56 6.86 3.67
N ILE A 38 5.00 8.08 3.66
CA ILE A 38 4.72 8.83 2.43
C ILE A 38 6.02 9.07 1.66
N GLN A 39 7.07 9.59 2.31
CA GLN A 39 8.34 9.89 1.65
C GLN A 39 8.93 8.66 0.96
N TRP A 40 9.07 7.55 1.69
CA TRP A 40 9.69 6.35 1.15
C TRP A 40 8.85 5.69 0.06
N THR A 41 7.52 5.69 0.19
CA THR A 41 6.62 5.20 -0.86
C THR A 41 6.70 6.09 -2.11
N THR A 42 6.77 7.41 -1.97
CA THR A 42 6.98 8.32 -3.11
C THR A 42 8.31 8.07 -3.78
N VAL A 43 9.41 7.91 -3.03
CA VAL A 43 10.73 7.57 -3.59
C VAL A 43 10.68 6.27 -4.38
N LEU A 44 10.02 5.23 -3.84
CA LEU A 44 9.84 3.96 -4.55
C LEU A 44 9.05 4.14 -5.85
N VAL A 45 7.90 4.80 -5.79
CA VAL A 45 7.03 5.03 -6.96
C VAL A 45 7.76 5.79 -8.05
N VAL A 46 8.47 6.88 -7.70
CA VAL A 46 9.26 7.66 -8.67
C VAL A 46 10.37 6.80 -9.28
N SER A 47 11.06 6.00 -8.47
CA SER A 47 12.10 5.07 -8.95
C SER A 47 11.54 4.06 -9.94
N ILE A 48 10.36 3.50 -9.66
CA ILE A 48 9.69 2.53 -10.53
C ILE A 48 9.18 3.18 -11.81
N ILE A 49 8.66 4.41 -11.76
CA ILE A 49 8.29 5.17 -12.96
C ILE A 49 9.52 5.33 -13.87
N ILE A 50 10.68 5.69 -13.32
CA ILE A 50 11.92 5.81 -14.09
C ILE A 50 12.31 4.47 -14.73
N ILE A 51 12.27 3.38 -13.96
CA ILE A 51 12.59 2.04 -14.47
C ILE A 51 11.62 1.63 -15.59
N ASN A 52 10.32 1.87 -15.41
CA ASN A 52 9.28 1.58 -16.39
C ASN A 52 9.50 2.35 -17.69
N LEU A 53 9.91 3.62 -17.62
CA LEU A 53 10.26 4.42 -18.80
C LEU A 53 11.48 3.86 -19.54
N ILE A 54 12.50 3.40 -18.81
CA ILE A 54 13.73 2.82 -19.40
C ILE A 54 13.43 1.47 -20.08
N LEU A 55 12.62 0.62 -19.43
CA LEU A 55 12.38 -0.75 -19.88
C LEU A 55 11.13 -0.90 -20.77
N GLY A 56 10.33 0.16 -20.95
CA GLY A 56 9.03 0.07 -21.62
C GLY A 56 8.06 -0.87 -20.90
N SER A 57 8.16 -0.96 -19.57
CA SER A 57 7.37 -1.87 -18.73
C SER A 57 6.32 -1.12 -17.90
N ASN A 58 5.48 -1.87 -17.18
CA ASN A 58 4.40 -1.32 -16.34
C ASN A 58 4.37 -1.93 -14.94
N TYR A 59 5.53 -1.95 -14.27
CA TYR A 59 5.62 -2.44 -12.90
C TYR A 59 4.86 -1.51 -11.94
N MET A 60 4.26 -2.07 -10.89
CA MET A 60 3.33 -1.36 -9.98
C MET A 60 2.15 -0.64 -10.68
N PHE A 61 1.90 -0.93 -11.95
CA PHE A 61 0.79 -0.36 -12.73
C PHE A 61 0.81 1.18 -12.73
N THR A 62 1.98 1.79 -12.96
CA THR A 62 2.15 3.25 -12.95
C THR A 62 1.67 3.93 -14.25
N PHE A 63 1.53 3.17 -15.34
CA PHE A 63 1.15 3.69 -16.66
C PHE A 63 -0.13 3.07 -17.23
N GLU A 64 -0.39 1.79 -16.98
CA GLU A 64 -1.64 1.14 -17.40
C GLU A 64 -2.26 0.36 -16.24
N LYS A 65 -3.58 0.20 -16.29
CA LYS A 65 -4.35 -0.54 -15.28
C LYS A 65 -3.92 -2.00 -15.22
N PRO A 66 -3.96 -2.65 -14.04
CA PRO A 66 -3.75 -4.08 -13.93
C PRO A 66 -4.74 -4.88 -14.77
N PRO A 67 -4.31 -5.95 -15.46
CA PRO A 67 -5.21 -6.79 -16.24
C PRO A 67 -6.19 -7.56 -15.33
N GLY A 68 -7.31 -8.01 -15.92
CA GLY A 68 -8.33 -8.80 -15.22
C GLY A 68 -9.41 -7.96 -14.53
N VAL A 69 -10.30 -8.63 -13.79
CA VAL A 69 -11.41 -7.98 -13.09
C VAL A 69 -10.93 -7.43 -11.75
N ASN A 70 -10.82 -6.11 -11.64
CA ASN A 70 -10.37 -5.44 -10.43
C ASN A 70 -10.99 -4.03 -10.29
N PHE A 71 -10.74 -3.39 -9.16
CA PHE A 71 -11.34 -2.11 -8.80
C PHE A 71 -10.98 -0.96 -9.76
N THR A 72 -9.82 -1.02 -10.44
CA THR A 72 -9.37 0.05 -11.35
C THR A 72 -10.19 0.13 -12.64
N LEU A 73 -10.99 -0.91 -12.96
CA LEU A 73 -11.93 -0.88 -14.09
C LEU A 73 -13.02 0.19 -13.93
N LEU A 74 -13.32 0.60 -12.69
CA LEU A 74 -14.28 1.65 -12.38
C LEU A 74 -13.66 3.06 -12.46
N MET A 75 -12.36 3.16 -12.71
CA MET A 75 -11.62 4.42 -12.69
C MET A 75 -11.35 4.92 -14.11
N PRO A 76 -11.11 6.24 -14.32
CA PRO A 76 -10.76 6.77 -15.64
C PRO A 76 -9.40 6.26 -16.13
N GLU A 77 -9.04 6.56 -17.38
CA GLU A 77 -7.74 6.16 -17.92
C GLU A 77 -6.56 6.90 -17.27
N TRP A 78 -5.35 6.42 -17.57
CA TRP A 78 -4.11 7.08 -17.14
C TRP A 78 -4.11 8.56 -17.58
N PRO A 79 -3.66 9.51 -16.72
CA PRO A 79 -3.02 9.32 -15.41
C PRO A 79 -3.99 9.29 -14.22
N TYR A 80 -5.30 9.39 -14.45
CA TYR A 80 -6.28 9.66 -13.39
C TYR A 80 -6.51 8.48 -12.45
N TYR A 81 -6.64 7.23 -12.94
CA TYR A 81 -6.75 6.08 -12.01
C TYR A 81 -5.55 6.00 -11.07
N PHE A 82 -4.35 6.31 -11.59
CA PHE A 82 -3.13 6.25 -10.80
C PHE A 82 -3.17 7.28 -9.67
N MET A 83 -3.61 8.51 -9.95
CA MET A 83 -3.84 9.53 -8.91
C MET A 83 -4.90 9.09 -7.89
N VAL A 84 -5.98 8.45 -8.34
CA VAL A 84 -7.02 7.91 -7.43
C VAL A 84 -6.45 6.83 -6.51
N ILE A 85 -5.63 5.92 -7.03
CA ILE A 85 -4.99 4.87 -6.23
C ILE A 85 -4.00 5.46 -5.21
N LEU A 86 -3.20 6.47 -5.60
CA LEU A 86 -2.32 7.17 -4.65
C LEU A 86 -3.13 7.86 -3.54
N PHE A 87 -4.24 8.50 -3.88
CA PHE A 87 -5.13 9.14 -2.92
C PHE A 87 -5.77 8.13 -1.96
N ILE A 88 -6.22 6.98 -2.47
CA ILE A 88 -6.72 5.87 -1.64
C ILE A 88 -5.62 5.40 -0.68
N GLY A 89 -4.37 5.30 -1.14
CA GLY A 89 -3.22 4.97 -0.28
C GLY A 89 -3.05 5.96 0.88
N LEU A 90 -3.14 7.26 0.59
CA LEU A 90 -3.08 8.31 1.62
C LEU A 90 -4.25 8.25 2.60
N ILE A 91 -5.46 7.92 2.14
CA ILE A 91 -6.62 7.66 3.01
C ILE A 91 -6.28 6.52 3.98
N PHE A 92 -5.75 5.39 3.49
CA PHE A 92 -5.40 4.26 4.36
C PHE A 92 -4.29 4.60 5.36
N TYR A 93 -3.25 5.35 4.96
CA TYR A 93 -2.24 5.84 5.90
C TYR A 93 -2.85 6.71 6.99
N THR A 94 -3.82 7.53 6.62
CA THR A 94 -4.52 8.42 7.56
C THR A 94 -5.44 7.64 8.50
N LEU A 95 -6.14 6.62 7.99
CA LEU A 95 -6.95 5.72 8.81
C LEU A 95 -6.09 4.93 9.80
N LEU A 96 -4.88 4.52 9.42
CA LEU A 96 -3.95 3.85 10.35
C LEU A 96 -3.55 4.76 11.52
N MET A 97 -3.55 6.09 11.35
CA MET A 97 -3.31 7.01 12.47
C MET A 97 -4.39 6.93 13.55
N LEU A 98 -5.58 6.41 13.29
CA LEU A 98 -6.59 6.15 14.33
C LEU A 98 -6.09 5.18 15.39
N LEU A 99 -5.14 4.29 15.06
CA LEU A 99 -4.51 3.41 16.04
C LEU A 99 -3.77 4.17 17.12
N SER A 100 -3.27 5.38 16.84
CA SER A 100 -2.63 6.24 17.85
C SER A 100 -3.57 6.63 19.00
N LEU A 101 -4.89 6.60 18.77
CA LEU A 101 -5.91 6.89 19.78
C LEU A 101 -6.20 5.70 20.69
N VAL A 102 -5.79 4.48 20.30
CA VAL A 102 -6.06 3.27 21.08
C VAL A 102 -5.18 3.29 22.33
N PRO A 103 -5.76 3.34 23.55
CA PRO A 103 -4.99 3.37 24.79
C PRO A 103 -4.02 2.19 24.87
N GLN A 104 -2.83 2.44 25.37
CA GLN A 104 -1.94 1.35 25.75
C GLN A 104 -2.44 0.76 27.06
N LYS A 105 -2.68 -0.56 27.08
CA LYS A 105 -2.90 -1.26 28.32
C LYS A 105 -1.53 -1.38 28.99
N ASN A 106 -1.33 -0.71 30.12
CA ASN A 106 -0.14 -0.93 30.94
C ASN A 106 -0.09 -2.43 31.27
N LYS A 107 1.01 -3.08 30.90
CA LYS A 107 1.33 -4.42 31.41
C LYS A 107 1.77 -4.30 32.87
#